data_AF-A0A2S6AYU1-F1
#
_entry.id   AF-A0A2S6AYU1-F1
#
_cell.length_a   1.000
_cell.length_b   1.000
_cell.length_c   1.000
_cell.angle_alpha   90.00
_cell.angle_beta   90.00
_cell.angle_gamma   90.00
#
_symmetry.space_group_name_H-M   'P 1'
#
loop_
_entity.id
_entity.type
_entity.pdbx_description
1 polymer ?
#
loop_
_entity_poly.entity_id
_entity_poly.type
_entity_poly.pdbx_seq_one_letter_code
_entity_poly.pdbx_strand_id
1 'polypeptide(L)'
;PVLTALTGKLPRKALLLGLMALFTVGNLLAWKAPSYESLIAARVLTGLAHGVFFSIGSTIATGLVPKEKAASAIAIMFTGLTVALVTGV
;
A
#
# COMPACT_ATOMS: atom_id res chain seq x y z
N PRO A 1 0.78 4.17 14.03
CA PRO A 1 0.22 4.98 15.15
C PRO A 1 -0.29 6.36 14.70
N VAL A 2 0.57 7.22 14.13
CA VAL A 2 0.19 8.59 13.70
C VAL A 2 -0.79 8.58 12.52
N LEU A 3 -0.51 7.76 11.49
CA LEU A 3 -1.39 7.65 10.32
C LEU A 3 -2.73 6.97 10.64
N THR A 4 -2.75 5.99 11.54
CA THR A 4 -3.98 5.34 12.04
C THR A 4 -4.85 6.32 12.83
N ALA A 5 -4.24 7.26 13.58
CA ALA A 5 -4.93 8.32 14.30
C ALA A 5 -5.50 9.41 13.38
N LEU A 6 -4.74 9.83 12.36
CA LEU A 6 -5.20 10.81 11.36
C LEU A 6 -6.27 10.28 10.41
N THR A 7 -6.30 8.97 10.16
CA THR A 7 -7.22 8.34 9.20
C THR A 7 -8.39 7.61 9.85
N GLY A 8 -8.52 7.64 11.18
CA GLY A 8 -9.58 6.94 11.92
C GLY A 8 -11.01 7.33 11.53
N LYS A 9 -11.21 8.50 10.89
CA LYS A 9 -12.51 8.99 10.41
C LYS A 9 -12.78 8.73 8.92
N LEU A 10 -11.78 8.30 8.15
CA LEU A 10 -11.90 8.08 6.71
C LEU A 10 -12.36 6.65 6.43
N PRO A 11 -13.32 6.42 5.50
CA PRO A 11 -13.70 5.09 5.09
C PRO A 11 -12.48 4.37 4.52
N ARG A 12 -12.16 3.21 5.12
CA ARG A 12 -10.97 2.40 4.84
C ARG A 12 -10.73 2.14 3.34
N LYS A 13 -11.80 1.98 2.57
CA LYS A 13 -11.78 1.84 1.10
C LYS A 13 -11.25 3.09 0.39
N ALA A 14 -11.67 4.28 0.78
CA ALA A 14 -11.20 5.53 0.17
C ALA A 14 -9.71 5.77 0.46
N LEU A 15 -9.26 5.38 1.65
CA LEU A 15 -7.86 5.49 2.03
C LEU A 15 -6.96 4.55 1.21
N LEU A 16 -7.38 3.30 0.98
CA LEU A 16 -6.67 2.38 0.08
C LEU A 16 -6.60 2.94 -1.35
N LEU A 17 -7.70 3.47 -1.86
CA LEU A 17 -7.74 4.06 -3.20
C LEU A 17 -6.84 5.30 -3.31
N GLY A 18 -6.82 6.15 -2.29
CA GLY A 18 -5.93 7.32 -2.24
C GLY A 18 -4.45 6.93 -2.19
N LEU A 19 -4.10 5.89 -1.43
CA LEU A 19 -2.73 5.35 -1.38
C LEU A 19 -2.30 4.73 -2.71
N MET A 20 -3.21 4.02 -3.38
CA MET A 20 -2.96 3.48 -4.72
C MET A 20 -2.73 4.61 -5.73
N ALA A 21 -3.56 5.65 -5.71
CA ALA A 21 -3.37 6.83 -6.56
C ALA A 21 -2.02 7.52 -6.30
N LEU A 22 -1.65 7.71 -5.03
CA LEU A 22 -0.36 8.29 -4.64
C LEU A 22 0.81 7.42 -5.13
N PHE A 23 0.69 6.09 -5.01
CA PHE A 23 1.70 5.15 -5.49
C PHE A 23 1.86 5.22 -7.01
N THR A 24 0.75 5.27 -7.76
CA THR A 24 0.78 5.43 -9.22
C THR A 24 1.43 6.77 -9.62
N VAL A 25 1.03 7.88 -9.00
CA VAL A 25 1.61 9.20 -9.27
C VAL A 25 3.09 9.23 -8.94
N GLY A 26 3.50 8.66 -7.80
CA GLY A 26 4.90 8.58 -7.42
C GLY A 26 5.75 7.78 -8.40
N ASN A 27 5.22 6.70 -8.98
CA ASN A 27 5.90 5.95 -10.04
C ASN A 27 5.95 6.74 -11.36
N LEU A 28 4.92 7.50 -11.72
CA LEU A 28 4.96 8.39 -12.89
C LEU A 28 5.99 9.51 -12.72
N LEU A 29 6.13 10.05 -11.51
CA LEU A 29 7.17 11.02 -11.18
C LEU A 29 8.57 10.39 -11.26
N ALA A 30 8.71 9.14 -10.79
CA ALA A 30 9.97 8.39 -10.93
C ALA A 30 10.32 8.13 -12.40
N TRP A 31 9.33 7.84 -13.26
CA TRP A 31 9.53 7.67 -14.70
C TRP A 31 10.00 8.97 -15.38
N LYS A 32 9.45 10.12 -14.99
CA LYS A 32 9.83 11.44 -15.54
C LYS A 32 11.03 12.08 -14.83
N ALA A 33 11.61 11.42 -13.83
CA ALA A 33 12.63 11.99 -12.95
C ALA A 33 13.85 12.50 -13.75
N PRO A 34 14.10 13.83 -13.79
CA PRO A 34 15.22 14.39 -14.55
C PRO A 34 16.56 14.28 -13.81
N SER A 35 16.55 13.97 -12.52
CA SER A 35 17.75 13.87 -11.68
C SER A 35 17.67 12.75 -10.65
N TYR A 36 18.82 12.27 -10.17
CA TYR A 36 18.91 11.19 -9.18
C TYR A 36 18.21 11.53 -7.87
N GLU A 37 18.29 12.77 -7.40
CA GLU A 37 17.59 13.22 -6.19
C GLU A 37 16.07 13.15 -6.34
N SER A 38 15.55 13.55 -7.50
CA SER A 38 14.11 13.45 -7.78
C SER A 38 13.62 12.00 -7.83
N LEU A 39 14.47 11.09 -8.33
CA LEU A 39 14.20 9.65 -8.34
C LEU A 39 14.15 9.07 -6.92
N ILE A 40 15.12 9.42 -6.06
CA ILE A 40 15.17 8.98 -4.66
C ILE A 40 13.97 9.53 -3.88
N ALA A 41 13.61 10.81 -4.05
CA ALA A 41 12.45 11.39 -3.41
C ALA A 41 11.15 10.66 -3.82
N ALA A 42 10.97 10.37 -5.11
CA ALA A 42 9.84 9.61 -5.61
C ALA A 42 9.82 8.17 -5.05
N ARG A 43 10.98 7.53 -4.90
CA ARG A 43 11.12 6.18 -4.30
C ARG A 43 10.79 6.15 -2.81
N VAL A 44 11.24 7.14 -2.04
CA VAL A 44 10.88 7.27 -0.63
C VAL A 44 9.37 7.46 -0.47
N LEU A 45 8.78 8.32 -1.29
CA LEU A 45 7.34 8.59 -1.25
C LEU A 45 6.50 7.36 -1.62
N THR A 46 6.86 6.66 -2.69
CA THR A 46 6.20 5.41 -3.11
C THR A 46 6.39 4.29 -2.10
N GLY A 47 7.59 4.15 -1.51
CA GLY A 47 7.86 3.16 -0.47
C GLY A 47 7.02 3.39 0.80
N LEU A 48 6.89 4.64 1.24
CA LEU A 48 6.02 5.00 2.35
C LEU A 48 4.55 4.69 2.05
N ALA A 49 4.05 5.05 0.88
CA ALA A 49 2.69 4.74 0.46
C ALA A 49 2.43 3.23 0.44
N HIS A 50 3.39 2.44 -0.04
CA HIS A 50 3.32 0.98 -0.10
C HIS A 50 3.25 0.35 1.30
N GLY A 51 4.10 0.80 2.25
CA GLY A 51 4.08 0.29 3.62
C GLY A 51 2.76 0.58 4.35
N VAL A 52 2.20 1.78 4.13
CA VAL A 52 0.92 2.19 4.72
C VAL A 52 -0.24 1.41 4.10
N PHE A 53 -0.21 1.18 2.79
CA PHE A 53 -1.18 0.34 2.08
C PHE A 53 -1.20 -1.07 2.66
N PHE A 54 -0.02 -1.67 2.90
CA PHE A 54 0.09 -3.02 3.44
C PHE A 54 -0.48 -3.13 4.87
N SER A 55 -0.21 -2.15 5.73
CA SER A 55 -0.72 -2.10 7.10
C SER A 55 -2.25 -1.96 7.16
N ILE A 56 -2.84 -1.11 6.31
CA ILE A 56 -4.28 -0.91 6.26
C ILE A 56 -4.96 -2.09 5.57
N GLY A 57 -4.37 -2.61 4.49
CA GLY A 57 -4.85 -3.75 3.72
C GLY A 57 -4.99 -4.99 4.58
N SER A 58 -4.00 -5.31 5.41
CA SER A 58 -4.07 -6.47 6.32
C SER A 58 -5.17 -6.32 7.38
N THR A 59 -5.41 -5.11 7.86
CA THR A 59 -6.51 -4.82 8.81
C THR A 59 -7.87 -5.03 8.16
N ILE A 60 -8.02 -4.64 6.89
CA ILE A 60 -9.28 -4.82 6.15
C ILE A 60 -9.46 -6.30 5.80
N ALA A 61 -8.41 -6.98 5.33
CA ALA A 61 -8.45 -8.39 4.98
C ALA A 61 -8.87 -9.27 6.18
N THR A 62 -8.31 -9.00 7.36
CA THR A 62 -8.69 -9.71 8.60
C THR A 62 -10.09 -9.33 9.09
N GLY A 63 -10.58 -8.13 8.79
CA GLY A 63 -11.96 -7.71 9.11
C GLY A 63 -13.04 -8.27 8.17
N LEU A 64 -12.66 -8.83 7.02
CA LEU A 64 -13.58 -9.43 6.03
C LEU A 64 -13.78 -10.94 6.23
N VAL A 65 -13.01 -11.56 7.13
CA VAL A 65 -13.07 -13.00 7.39
C VAL A 65 -13.36 -13.30 8.86
N PRO A 66 -13.88 -14.49 9.19
CA PRO A 66 -13.95 -14.96 10.58
C PRO A 66 -12.58 -14.95 11.26
N LYS A 67 -12.54 -14.74 12.59
CA LYS A 67 -11.29 -14.59 13.35
C LYS A 67 -10.35 -15.79 13.18
N GLU A 68 -10.90 -16.99 13.05
CA GLU A 68 -10.17 -18.25 12.86
C GLU A 68 -9.44 -18.29 11.52
N LYS A 69 -9.87 -17.46 10.54
CA LYS A 69 -9.29 -17.38 9.19
C LYS A 69 -8.42 -16.15 8.97
N ALA A 70 -8.20 -15.30 9.98
CA ALA A 70 -7.42 -14.07 9.85
C ALA A 70 -6.00 -14.33 9.34
N ALA A 71 -5.32 -15.36 9.85
CA ALA A 71 -3.99 -15.75 9.38
C ALA A 71 -4.00 -16.17 7.89
N SER A 72 -5.05 -16.88 7.46
CA SER A 72 -5.24 -17.29 6.07
C SER A 72 -5.48 -16.10 5.14
N ALA A 73 -6.26 -15.11 5.58
CA ALA A 73 -6.49 -13.88 4.81
C ALA A 73 -5.19 -13.09 4.60
N ILE A 74 -4.35 -12.99 5.63
CA ILE A 74 -3.03 -12.38 5.51
C ILE A 74 -2.15 -13.18 4.55
N ALA A 75 -2.12 -14.51 4.66
CA ALA A 75 -1.35 -15.38 3.77
C ALA A 75 -1.74 -15.19 2.30
N ILE A 76 -3.04 -15.15 1.98
CA ILE A 76 -3.53 -14.90 0.62
C ILE A 76 -3.08 -13.52 0.12
N MET A 77 -3.11 -12.49 0.97
CA MET A 77 -2.61 -11.15 0.65
C MET A 77 -1.12 -11.17 0.26
N PHE A 78 -0.30 -11.88 1.04
CA PHE A 78 1.13 -12.04 0.74
C PHE A 78 1.35 -12.85 -0.54
N THR A 79 0.59 -13.91 -0.79
CA THR A 79 0.64 -14.64 -2.05
C THR A 79 0.34 -13.72 -3.23
N GLY A 80 -0.67 -12.87 -3.12
CA GLY A 80 -0.98 -11.85 -4.12
C GLY A 80 0.20 -10.89 -4.36
N LEU A 81 0.87 -10.45 -3.29
CA LEU A 81 2.10 -9.65 -3.39
C LEU A 81 3.22 -10.40 -4.13
N THR A 82 3.46 -11.67 -3.80
CA THR A 82 4.47 -12.49 -4.49
C THR A 82 4.17 -12.63 -5.97
N VAL A 83 2.92 -12.93 -6.33
CA VAL A 83 2.49 -13.01 -7.74
C VAL A 83 2.71 -11.67 -8.42
N ALA A 84 2.32 -10.56 -7.80
CA ALA A 84 2.52 -9.21 -8.32
C ALA A 84 4.01 -8.92 -8.60
N LEU A 85 4.89 -9.24 -7.66
CA LEU A 85 6.34 -9.06 -7.81
C LEU A 85 6.89 -9.84 -9.01
N VAL A 86 6.42 -11.07 -9.23
CA VAL A 86 6.84 -11.90 -10.37
C VAL A 86 6.31 -11.35 -11.69
N THR A 87 5.07 -10.85 -11.71
CA THR A 87 4.46 -10.26 -12.92
C THR A 87 4.94 -8.84 -13.23
N GLY A 88 5.63 -8.19 -12.30
CA GLY A 88 6.16 -6.84 -12.43
C GLY A 88 5.37 -5.83 -11.58
N VAL A 89 6.02 -5.35 -10.51
CA VAL A 89 5.65 -4.17 -9.70
C VAL A 89 6.65 -3.05 -9.95
#